data_AF-A0A2D3VVN3-F1
#
_entry.id   AF-A0A2D3VVN3-F1
#
_cell.length_a   1.000
_cell.length_b   1.000
_cell.length_c   1.000
_cell.angle_alpha   90.00
_cell.angle_beta   90.00
_cell.angle_gamma   90.00
#
_symmetry.space_group_name_H-M   'P 1'
#
loop_
_entity.id
_entity.type
_entity.pdbx_description
1 polymer ?
#
loop_
_entity_poly.entity_id
_entity_poly.type
_entity_poly.pdbx_seq_one_letter_code
_entity_poly.pdbx_strand_id
1 'polypeptide(L)' 'WFAILIAMNLQTSFLTPPFGFSLFYLKGVAPPEVKTTHIYKGVMPFISIQVIVLIILTVFPEFFGLNPLL' A
#
# COMPACT_ATOMS: atom_id res chain seq x y z
N TRP A 1 13.24 0.12 -12.48
CA TRP A 1 12.42 0.89 -11.52
C TRP A 1 10.90 0.76 -11.77
N PHE A 2 10.43 0.85 -13.02
CA PHE A 2 8.99 0.88 -13.35
C PHE A 2 8.20 -0.37 -12.93
N ALA A 3 8.78 -1.57 -13.10
CA ALA A 3 8.15 -2.81 -12.63
C ALA A 3 7.94 -2.82 -11.10
N ILE A 4 8.92 -2.29 -10.34
CA ILE A 4 8.84 -2.15 -8.89
C ILE A 4 7.76 -1.12 -8.53
N LEU A 5 7.70 0.01 -9.25
CA LEU A 5 6.67 1.02 -9.08
C LEU A 5 5.26 0.41 -9.26
N ILE A 6 5.04 -0.37 -10.32
CA ILE A 6 3.77 -1.07 -10.55
C ILE A 6 3.48 -2.06 -9.42
N ALA A 7 4.45 -2.90 -9.06
CA ALA A 7 4.27 -3.91 -8.01
C ALA A 7 3.88 -3.26 -6.66
N MET A 8 4.57 -2.18 -6.27
CA MET A 8 4.27 -1.44 -5.05
C MET A 8 2.92 -0.73 -5.11
N ASN A 9 2.56 -0.14 -6.26
CA ASN A 9 1.26 0.50 -6.45
C ASN A 9 0.12 -0.52 -6.33
N LEU A 10 0.25 -1.68 -6.98
CA LEU A 10 -0.72 -2.78 -6.89
C LEU A 10 -0.80 -3.35 -5.47
N GLN A 11 0.32 -3.52 -4.76
CA GLN A 11 0.29 -3.94 -3.36
C GLN A 11 -0.51 -2.95 -2.50
N THR A 12 -0.33 -1.64 -2.73
CA THR A 12 -1.03 -0.58 -1.99
C THR A 12 -2.53 -0.57 -2.27
N SER A 13 -2.94 -0.88 -3.50
CA SER A 13 -4.36 -0.92 -3.87
C SER A 13 -5.12 -2.02 -3.13
N PHE A 14 -4.47 -3.15 -2.81
CA PHE A 14 -5.04 -4.20 -1.95
C PHE A 14 -5.34 -3.77 -0.51
N LEU A 15 -4.82 -2.61 -0.08
CA LEU A 15 -5.01 -2.02 1.24
C LEU A 15 -5.97 -0.83 1.23
N THR A 16 -6.52 -0.41 0.08
CA THR A 16 -7.37 0.79 0.00
C THR A 16 -8.74 0.46 -0.61
N PRO A 17 -9.88 0.78 0.05
CA PRO A 17 -11.20 0.61 -0.57
C PRO A 17 -11.32 1.41 -1.89
N PRO A 18 -11.94 0.89 -2.96
CA PRO A 18 -12.76 -0.33 -3.05
C PRO A 18 -12.00 -1.64 -3.28
N PHE A 19 -10.71 -1.60 -3.62
CA PHE A 19 -9.86 -2.76 -3.90
C PHE A 19 -9.17 -3.34 -2.65
N GLY A 20 -9.65 -3.00 -1.45
CA GLY A 20 -9.11 -3.37 -0.15
C GLY A 20 -9.30 -4.85 0.24
N PHE A 21 -9.06 -5.79 -0.67
CA PHE A 21 -9.32 -7.22 -0.45
C PHE A 21 -8.63 -7.77 0.79
N SER A 22 -7.40 -7.34 1.09
CA SER A 22 -6.70 -7.75 2.31
C SER A 22 -7.40 -7.25 3.58
N LEU A 23 -8.00 -6.05 3.55
CA LEU A 23 -8.77 -5.51 4.67
C LEU A 23 -10.10 -6.24 4.85
N PHE A 24 -10.77 -6.59 3.75
CA PHE A 24 -12.03 -7.33 3.79
C PHE A 24 -11.81 -8.79 4.23
N TYR A 25 -10.70 -9.41 3.80
CA TYR A 25 -10.29 -10.72 4.28
C TYR A 25 -10.03 -10.70 5.79
N LEU A 26 -9.27 -9.71 6.28
CA LEU A 26 -9.04 -9.53 7.71
C LEU A 26 -10.36 -9.31 8.46
N LYS A 27 -11.28 -8.51 7.91
CA LYS A 27 -12.59 -8.32 8.52
C LYS A 27 -13.43 -9.60 8.58
N GLY A 28 -13.27 -10.50 7.62
CA GLY A 28 -13.97 -11.79 7.56
C GLY A 28 -13.57 -12.78 8.66
N VAL A 29 -12.34 -12.67 9.18
CA VAL A 29 -11.85 -13.50 10.29
C VAL A 29 -11.81 -12.75 11.63
N ALA A 30 -11.98 -11.43 11.61
CA ALA A 30 -11.92 -10.61 12.81
C ALA A 30 -13.17 -10.78 13.69
N PRO A 31 -13.01 -10.81 15.03
CA PRO A 31 -14.13 -10.86 15.98
C PRO A 31 -15.16 -9.74 15.76
N PRO A 32 -16.44 -9.93 16.16
CA PRO A 32 -17.50 -8.96 15.96
C PRO A 32 -17.24 -7.60 16.63
N GLU A 33 -16.44 -7.57 17.70
CA GLU A 33 -16.02 -6.36 18.42
C GLU A 33 -15.11 -5.47 17.55
N VAL A 34 -14.37 -6.08 16.61
CA VAL A 34 -13.47 -5.37 15.69
C VAL A 34 -14.26 -4.79 14.52
N LYS A 35 -14.72 -3.54 14.69
CA LYS A 35 -15.32 -2.76 13.61
C LYS A 35 -14.35 -2.52 12.45
N THR A 36 -14.87 -2.43 11.23
CA THR A 36 -14.11 -2.09 10.01
C THR A 36 -13.31 -0.80 10.16
N THR A 37 -13.82 0.17 10.92
CA THR A 37 -13.12 1.43 11.21
C THR A 37 -11.82 1.23 12.00
N HIS A 38 -11.72 0.22 12.86
CA HIS A 38 -10.46 -0.10 13.55
C HIS A 38 -9.41 -0.63 12.57
N ILE A 39 -9.84 -1.50 11.64
CA ILE A 39 -8.97 -2.05 10.60
C ILE A 39 -8.45 -0.92 9.70
N TYR A 40 -9.34 -0.01 9.28
CA TYR A 40 -8.96 1.13 8.44
C TYR A 40 -8.00 2.07 9.17
N LYS A 41 -8.31 2.45 10.42
CA LYS A 41 -7.40 3.28 11.22
C LYS A 41 -6.03 2.62 11.43
N GLY A 42 -5.99 1.29 11.58
CA GLY A 42 -4.74 0.55 11.75
C GLY A 42 -3.84 0.55 10.52
N VAL A 43 -4.43 0.45 9.31
CA VAL A 43 -3.65 0.40 8.06
C VAL A 43 -3.30 1.78 7.50
N MET A 44 -4.03 2.83 7.88
CA MET A 44 -3.82 4.20 7.37
C MET A 44 -2.37 4.71 7.48
N PRO A 45 -1.66 4.57 8.62
CA PRO A 45 -0.26 4.99 8.73
C PRO A 45 0.65 4.26 7.74
N PHE A 46 0.41 2.97 7.51
CA PHE A 46 1.17 2.18 6.55
C PHE A 46 0.93 2.67 5.10
N ILE A 47 -0.32 2.95 4.73
CA ILE A 47 -0.66 3.52 3.43
C ILE A 47 0.02 4.88 3.23
N SER A 48 0.03 5.74 4.26
CA SER A 48 0.70 7.04 4.17
C SER A 48 2.19 6.90 3.87
N ILE A 49 2.89 5.99 4.56
CA ILE A 49 4.31 5.70 4.30
C ILE A 49 4.48 5.18 2.87
N GLN A 50 3.62 4.25 2.45
CA GLN A 50 3.69 3.64 1.13
C GLN A 50 3.51 4.66 0.00
N VAL A 51 2.57 5.60 0.16
CA VAL A 51 2.37 6.71 -0.79
C VAL A 51 3.60 7.62 -0.85
N ILE A 52 4.20 7.96 0.31
CA ILE A 52 5.45 8.74 0.35
C ILE A 52 6.56 8.02 -0.42
N VAL A 53 6.74 6.71 -0.19
CA VAL A 53 7.75 5.92 -0.89
C VAL A 53 7.46 5.85 -2.39
N LEU A 54 6.20 5.69 -2.81
CA LEU A 54 5.82 5.72 -4.23
C LEU A 54 6.14 7.06 -4.89
N ILE A 55 5.91 8.17 -4.19
CA ILE A 55 6.27 9.52 -4.67
C ILE A 55 7.79 9.62 -4.85
N ILE A 56 8.58 9.22 -3.84
CA ILE A 56 10.04 9.27 -3.92
C ILE A 56 10.56 8.34 -5.01
N LEU A 57 10.01 7.12 -5.15
CA LEU A 57 10.40 6.17 -6.19
C LEU A 57 10.10 6.68 -7.60
N THR A 58 9.00 7.42 -7.76
CA THR A 58 8.61 7.98 -9.06
C THR A 58 9.50 9.16 -9.46
N VAL A 59 9.86 10.03 -8.50
CA VAL A 59 10.64 11.26 -8.77
C VAL A 59 12.15 11.01 -8.71
N PHE A 60 12.61 10.17 -7.79
CA PHE A 60 14.02 9.89 -7.49
C PHE A 60 14.30 8.37 -7.45
N PRO A 61 14.06 7.61 -8.54
CA PRO A 61 14.28 6.16 -8.55
C PRO A 61 15.74 5.77 -8.25
N GLU A 62 16.70 6.64 -8.58
CA GLU A 62 18.13 6.47 -8.32
C GLU A 62 18.46 6.42 -6.82
N PHE A 63 17.64 7.03 -5.95
CA PHE A 63 17.78 6.93 -4.49
C PHE A 63 17.66 5.49 -4.00
N PHE A 64 16.90 4.67 -4.73
CA PHE A 64 16.73 3.24 -4.47
C PHE A 64 17.73 2.37 -5.26
N GLY A 65 18.72 2.98 -5.91
CA GLY A 65 19.67 2.29 -6.80
C GLY A 65 19.03 1.80 -8.11
N LEU A 66 17.84 2.28 -8.45
CA LEU A 66 17.12 1.86 -9.64
C LEU A 66 17.35 2.88 -10.75
N ASN A 67 18.25 2.55 -11.68
CA ASN A 67 18.54 3.41 -12.82
C ASN A 67 17.33 3.43 -13.80
N PRO A 68 16.91 4.61 -14.30
CA PRO A 68 15.88 4.70 -15.34
C PRO A 68 16.27 4.17 -16.72
N LEU A 69 17.58 4.15 -16.99
CA LEU A 69 18.19 3.88 -18.30
C LEU A 69 18.76 2.45 -18.42
N LEU A 70 18.70 1.65 -17.35
CA LEU A 70 19.04 0.22 -17.30
C LEU A 70 17.82 -0.59 -16.84
#